data_AF-A0A519MNK2-F1
#
_entry.id   AF-A0A519MNK2-F1
#
_cell.length_a   1.000
_cell.length_b   1.000
_cell.length_c   1.000
_cell.angle_alpha   90.00
_cell.angle_beta   90.00
_cell.angle_gamma   90.00
#
_symmetry.space_group_name_H-M   'P 1'
#
loop_
_entity.id
_entity.type
_entity.pdbx_description
1 polymer ?
#
loop_
_entity_poly.entity_id
_entity_poly.type
_entity_poly.pdbx_seq_one_letter_code
_entity_poly.pdbx_strand_id
1 'polypeptide(L)'
;WIPSLLESRNEKEMKKLGMKISAEDIYHANKPGLKDAVPQFNGGCTGEMISPKGLLLTNHHCGFDMIQNHSSLEHDYITDGFWAMTMDEELPNPGVVVTFVVKIEDVTSKVLDGVSGISSEAEKQKKIADNIAEVTKSFPKETWQENKIKNFYDGNQYLLFVTETFKDIRLVGAPPTAIGKFGSDTDNWVWPRHTGDFSMFRVYADKNNHPAEYSKDNVPYVPKHYFPISIKGPKEGDFSMVMGYPGSTMEYLPSVAVAQIVNDIDPARIEVRDAALKVQDGFMRSDKAIKIQYSAKYARIANYWKKWIGEVKGLKKSNAVALKSAYEKDFIGKVNAAGKQSAYGNLFSDFDANYKAIAPYALAREYFNEVFVRSTELTAQAY
;
A
#
# COMPACT_ATOMS: atom_id res chain seq x y z
N TRP A 1 -12.94 -1.55 1.67
CA TRP A 1 -13.82 -1.95 2.79
C TRP A 1 -13.04 -2.79 3.78
N ILE A 2 -13.35 -2.72 5.08
CA ILE A 2 -12.70 -3.54 6.11
C ILE A 2 -13.32 -4.95 6.04
N PRO A 3 -12.54 -6.03 5.82
CA PRO A 3 -13.09 -7.38 5.61
C PRO A 3 -13.98 -7.88 6.75
N SER A 4 -13.67 -7.52 8.00
CA SER A 4 -14.46 -7.90 9.18
C SER A 4 -15.85 -7.25 9.26
N LEU A 5 -16.15 -6.28 8.41
CA LEU A 5 -17.44 -5.58 8.38
C LEU A 5 -18.32 -5.95 7.17
N LEU A 6 -17.88 -6.89 6.32
CA LEU A 6 -18.54 -7.21 5.06
C LEU A 6 -19.96 -7.75 5.24
N GLU A 7 -20.18 -8.63 6.22
CA GLU A 7 -21.50 -9.24 6.49
C GLU A 7 -22.56 -8.17 6.76
N SER A 8 -22.24 -7.21 7.64
CA SER A 8 -23.19 -6.17 8.05
C SER A 8 -23.38 -5.04 7.03
N ARG A 9 -22.44 -4.85 6.08
CA ARG A 9 -22.43 -3.65 5.22
C ARG A 9 -22.50 -3.91 3.72
N ASN A 10 -21.83 -4.97 3.24
CA ASN A 10 -21.50 -5.08 1.82
C ASN A 10 -22.00 -6.37 1.16
N GLU A 11 -22.18 -7.46 1.91
CA GLU A 11 -22.48 -8.78 1.34
C GLU A 11 -23.73 -8.76 0.43
N LYS A 12 -24.82 -8.12 0.87
CA LYS A 12 -26.06 -8.03 0.09
C LYS A 12 -25.82 -7.43 -1.31
N GLU A 13 -24.99 -6.40 -1.40
CA GLU A 13 -24.63 -5.76 -2.66
C GLU A 13 -23.72 -6.68 -3.50
N MET A 14 -22.71 -7.29 -2.88
CA MET A 14 -21.80 -8.22 -3.56
C MET A 14 -22.55 -9.43 -4.15
N LYS A 15 -23.51 -10.00 -3.40
CA LYS A 15 -24.39 -11.09 -3.89
C LYS A 15 -25.24 -10.63 -5.07
N LYS A 16 -25.80 -9.41 -5.00
CA LYS A 16 -26.58 -8.82 -6.11
C LYS A 16 -25.72 -8.64 -7.37
N LEU A 17 -24.43 -8.33 -7.21
CA LEU A 17 -23.46 -8.21 -8.30
C LEU A 17 -22.92 -9.56 -8.81
N GLY A 18 -23.31 -10.68 -8.20
CA GLY A 18 -22.99 -12.02 -8.70
C GLY A 18 -22.07 -12.86 -7.79
N MET A 19 -21.60 -12.33 -6.66
CA MET A 19 -20.82 -13.11 -5.68
C MET A 19 -21.60 -14.35 -5.22
N LYS A 20 -20.93 -15.50 -5.16
CA LYS A 20 -21.54 -16.78 -4.72
C LYS A 20 -21.14 -17.19 -3.31
N ILE A 21 -19.91 -16.91 -2.90
CA ILE A 21 -19.42 -17.10 -1.53
C ILE A 21 -20.06 -16.11 -0.55
N SER A 22 -19.97 -16.39 0.75
CA SER A 22 -20.45 -15.55 1.86
C SER A 22 -19.38 -14.57 2.36
N ALA A 23 -19.76 -13.63 3.23
CA ALA A 23 -18.79 -12.79 3.92
C ALA A 23 -17.85 -13.59 4.84
N GLU A 24 -18.34 -14.66 5.48
CA GLU A 24 -17.52 -15.53 6.34
C GLU A 24 -16.42 -16.26 5.56
N ASP A 25 -16.68 -16.62 4.30
CA ASP A 25 -15.66 -17.23 3.42
C ASP A 25 -14.50 -16.25 3.15
N ILE A 26 -14.79 -14.94 3.13
CA ILE A 26 -13.81 -13.87 2.89
C ILE A 26 -13.00 -13.59 4.15
N TYR A 27 -13.70 -13.37 5.27
CA TYR A 27 -13.10 -13.11 6.57
C TYR A 27 -13.87 -13.78 7.69
N HIS A 28 -13.16 -14.56 8.50
CA HIS A 28 -13.62 -15.05 9.79
C HIS A 28 -12.44 -15.04 10.78
N ALA A 29 -12.67 -14.67 12.04
CA ALA A 29 -11.58 -14.52 13.01
C ALA A 29 -10.92 -15.86 13.41
N ASN A 30 -11.73 -16.93 13.45
CA ASN A 30 -11.31 -18.22 14.02
C ASN A 30 -11.31 -19.40 13.02
N LYS A 31 -11.62 -19.14 11.75
CA LYS A 31 -11.73 -20.19 10.70
C LYS A 31 -10.88 -19.75 9.51
N PRO A 32 -10.21 -20.69 8.81
CA PRO A 32 -9.53 -20.37 7.56
C PRO A 32 -10.50 -19.77 6.54
N GLY A 33 -10.06 -18.73 5.84
CA GLY A 33 -10.82 -18.09 4.76
C GLY A 33 -9.88 -17.38 3.77
N LEU A 34 -10.45 -16.60 2.84
CA LEU A 34 -9.65 -15.93 1.80
C LEU A 34 -8.59 -14.99 2.40
N LYS A 35 -8.85 -14.38 3.56
CA LYS A 35 -7.86 -13.54 4.27
C LYS A 35 -6.52 -14.24 4.50
N ASP A 36 -6.54 -15.55 4.72
CA ASP A 36 -5.33 -16.33 5.07
C ASP A 36 -4.46 -16.62 3.85
N ALA A 37 -4.98 -16.34 2.65
CA ALA A 37 -4.25 -16.45 1.39
C ALA A 37 -3.82 -15.08 0.83
N VAL A 38 -4.12 -13.95 1.49
CA VAL A 38 -3.80 -12.60 0.99
C VAL A 38 -2.91 -11.86 1.98
N PRO A 39 -1.58 -12.13 2.00
CA PRO A 39 -0.66 -11.40 2.87
C PRO A 39 -0.20 -10.05 2.28
N GLN A 40 0.30 -9.20 3.17
CA GLN A 40 1.04 -8.00 2.79
C GLN A 40 2.46 -8.42 2.39
N PHE A 41 2.90 -7.98 1.21
CA PHE A 41 4.23 -8.25 0.68
C PHE A 41 5.13 -7.02 0.88
N ASN A 42 6.19 -7.19 1.66
CA ASN A 42 7.24 -6.21 1.94
C ASN A 42 6.72 -4.81 2.33
N GLY A 43 5.62 -4.75 3.09
CA GLY A 43 5.04 -3.50 3.64
C GLY A 43 4.36 -2.57 2.63
N GLY A 44 4.58 -2.73 1.33
CA GLY A 44 4.07 -1.81 0.29
C GLY A 44 3.20 -2.46 -0.80
N CYS A 45 3.19 -3.79 -0.88
CA CYS A 45 2.44 -4.54 -1.89
C CYS A 45 1.51 -5.58 -1.25
N THR A 46 0.71 -6.21 -2.11
CA THR A 46 -0.10 -7.38 -1.77
C THR A 46 0.48 -8.59 -2.50
N GLY A 47 0.43 -9.76 -1.88
CA GLY A 47 0.63 -11.03 -2.56
C GLY A 47 -0.51 -11.98 -2.28
N GLU A 48 -0.48 -13.12 -2.95
CA GLU A 48 -1.50 -14.16 -2.81
C GLU A 48 -0.90 -15.56 -2.81
N MET A 49 -1.35 -16.39 -1.88
CA MET A 49 -0.95 -17.79 -1.78
C MET A 49 -1.69 -18.61 -2.83
N ILE A 50 -0.94 -19.31 -3.68
CA ILE A 50 -1.49 -20.10 -4.80
C ILE A 50 -1.12 -21.58 -4.74
N SER A 51 -0.47 -22.03 -3.66
CA SER A 51 -0.20 -23.45 -3.44
C SER A 51 -0.11 -23.82 -1.96
N PRO A 52 -0.27 -25.11 -1.62
CA PRO A 52 -0.14 -25.61 -0.25
C PRO A 52 1.31 -25.63 0.28
N LYS A 53 2.29 -25.23 -0.54
CA LYS A 53 3.73 -25.19 -0.20
C LYS A 53 4.29 -23.77 -0.30
N GLY A 54 3.54 -22.80 0.19
CA GLY A 54 4.08 -21.46 0.42
C GLY A 54 4.30 -20.62 -0.85
N LEU A 55 3.85 -21.08 -2.03
CA LEU A 55 4.05 -20.34 -3.27
C LEU A 55 3.15 -19.11 -3.31
N LEU A 56 3.77 -17.95 -3.47
CA LEU A 56 3.18 -16.63 -3.45
C LEU A 56 3.33 -15.98 -4.82
N LEU A 57 2.24 -15.43 -5.35
CA LEU A 57 2.22 -14.59 -6.53
C LEU A 57 2.14 -13.12 -6.09
N THR A 58 2.85 -12.23 -6.79
CA THR A 58 2.71 -10.77 -6.66
C THR A 58 3.12 -10.13 -7.99
N ASN A 59 3.12 -8.81 -8.07
CA ASN A 59 3.55 -8.11 -9.28
C ASN A 59 5.07 -8.17 -9.50
N HIS A 60 5.50 -8.09 -10.76
CA HIS A 60 6.93 -7.98 -11.10
C HIS A 60 7.53 -6.72 -10.47
N HIS A 61 6.82 -5.59 -10.54
CA HIS A 61 7.30 -4.34 -9.93
C HIS A 61 7.37 -4.39 -8.39
N CYS A 62 6.57 -5.25 -7.74
CA CYS A 62 6.65 -5.50 -6.30
C CYS A 62 7.88 -6.33 -5.94
N GLY A 63 8.23 -7.31 -6.77
CA GLY A 63 9.44 -8.13 -6.65
C GLY A 63 10.71 -7.45 -7.16
N PHE A 64 10.61 -6.28 -7.80
CA PHE A 64 11.68 -5.72 -8.62
C PHE A 64 12.93 -5.31 -7.86
N ASP A 65 12.79 -4.88 -6.61
CA ASP A 65 13.93 -4.58 -5.74
C ASP A 65 14.77 -5.85 -5.51
N MET A 66 14.12 -6.98 -5.24
CA MET A 66 14.78 -8.28 -5.06
C MET A 66 15.41 -8.78 -6.37
N ILE A 67 14.70 -8.65 -7.50
CA ILE A 67 15.24 -9.00 -8.82
C ILE A 67 16.50 -8.19 -9.11
N GLN A 68 16.49 -6.88 -8.83
CA GLN A 68 17.62 -6.00 -9.03
C GLN A 68 18.78 -6.28 -8.06
N ASN A 69 18.49 -6.58 -6.79
CA ASN A 69 19.51 -6.91 -5.79
C ASN A 69 20.26 -8.20 -6.11
N HIS A 70 19.62 -9.17 -6.77
CA HIS A 70 20.26 -10.39 -7.24
C HIS A 70 20.90 -10.25 -8.64
N SER A 71 20.68 -9.13 -9.33
CA SER A 71 21.21 -8.92 -10.68
C SER A 71 22.64 -8.39 -10.67
N SER A 72 23.44 -8.87 -11.62
CA SER A 72 24.81 -8.42 -11.88
C SER A 72 25.07 -8.34 -13.39
N LEU A 73 26.29 -7.95 -13.79
CA LEU A 73 26.68 -8.00 -15.21
C LEU A 73 26.75 -9.45 -15.74
N GLU A 74 27.07 -10.41 -14.87
CA GLU A 74 27.16 -11.83 -15.20
C GLU A 74 25.79 -12.53 -15.14
N HIS A 75 24.94 -12.15 -14.19
CA HIS A 75 23.60 -12.70 -13.99
C HIS A 75 22.57 -11.58 -13.99
N ASP A 76 22.10 -11.18 -15.17
CA ASP A 76 21.20 -10.04 -15.34
C ASP A 76 19.73 -10.47 -15.31
N TYR A 77 19.20 -10.75 -14.12
CA TYR A 77 17.81 -11.17 -13.97
C TYR A 77 16.79 -10.09 -14.34
N ILE A 78 17.18 -8.81 -14.39
CA ILE A 78 16.33 -7.73 -14.92
C ILE A 78 16.06 -7.97 -16.41
N THR A 79 17.10 -8.26 -17.19
CA THR A 79 16.99 -8.45 -18.64
C THR A 79 16.46 -9.84 -18.97
N ASP A 80 16.97 -10.88 -18.31
CA ASP A 80 16.79 -12.28 -18.73
C ASP A 80 15.66 -12.98 -17.97
N GLY A 81 15.22 -12.40 -16.85
CA GLY A 81 14.34 -13.07 -15.89
C GLY A 81 15.08 -14.10 -15.04
N PHE A 82 14.36 -14.74 -14.14
CA PHE A 82 14.89 -15.76 -13.23
C PHE A 82 13.85 -16.86 -13.03
N TRP A 83 14.28 -18.13 -12.96
CA TRP A 83 13.41 -19.28 -12.69
C TRP A 83 14.18 -20.35 -11.94
N ALA A 84 13.88 -20.53 -10.65
CA ALA A 84 14.37 -21.65 -9.86
C ALA A 84 13.70 -22.95 -10.34
N MET A 85 14.49 -23.91 -10.80
CA MET A 85 13.98 -25.21 -11.26
C MET A 85 13.76 -26.17 -10.09
N THR A 86 14.41 -25.91 -8.96
CA THR A 86 14.28 -26.65 -7.70
C THR A 86 14.16 -25.69 -6.51
N MET A 87 13.64 -26.16 -5.38
CA MET A 87 13.51 -25.34 -4.16
C MET A 87 14.86 -24.86 -3.60
N ASP A 88 15.94 -25.61 -3.88
CA ASP A 88 17.29 -25.27 -3.43
C ASP A 88 17.92 -24.14 -4.28
N GLU A 89 17.36 -23.87 -5.47
CA GLU A 89 17.76 -22.76 -6.34
C GLU A 89 17.03 -21.45 -6.02
N GLU A 90 16.01 -21.47 -5.14
CA GLU A 90 15.25 -20.27 -4.77
C GLU A 90 16.12 -19.28 -3.99
N LEU A 91 16.17 -18.03 -4.44
CA LEU A 91 17.13 -17.03 -3.93
C LEU A 91 16.62 -16.38 -2.63
N PRO A 92 17.32 -16.49 -1.49
CA PRO A 92 16.94 -15.82 -0.24
C PRO A 92 16.98 -14.29 -0.35
N ASN A 93 16.03 -13.59 0.27
CA ASN A 93 15.96 -12.12 0.25
C ASN A 93 16.00 -11.56 1.68
N PRO A 94 17.20 -11.23 2.21
CA PRO A 94 17.34 -10.64 3.54
C PRO A 94 16.51 -9.35 3.70
N GLY A 95 15.76 -9.24 4.80
CA GLY A 95 14.95 -8.07 5.12
C GLY A 95 13.59 -8.02 4.44
N VAL A 96 13.31 -8.90 3.47
CA VAL A 96 11.98 -9.01 2.85
C VAL A 96 11.06 -9.80 3.75
N VAL A 97 9.85 -9.28 3.98
CA VAL A 97 8.86 -9.91 4.85
C VAL A 97 7.51 -10.11 4.17
N VAL A 98 6.79 -11.14 4.59
CA VAL A 98 5.38 -11.39 4.21
C VAL A 98 4.55 -11.46 5.48
N THR A 99 3.54 -10.58 5.59
CA THR A 99 2.73 -10.44 6.82
C THR A 99 1.30 -10.89 6.59
N PHE A 100 0.84 -11.90 7.33
CA PHE A 100 -0.54 -12.38 7.31
C PHE A 100 -1.35 -11.72 8.42
N VAL A 101 -2.63 -11.43 8.14
CA VAL A 101 -3.59 -10.96 9.16
C VAL A 101 -4.31 -12.15 9.77
N VAL A 102 -4.02 -12.40 11.05
CA VAL A 102 -4.67 -13.45 11.84
C VAL A 102 -6.06 -13.00 12.27
N LYS A 103 -6.15 -11.81 12.87
CA LYS A 103 -7.38 -11.27 13.45
C LYS A 103 -7.42 -9.74 13.35
N ILE A 104 -8.61 -9.20 13.19
CA ILE A 104 -8.94 -7.77 13.28
C ILE A 104 -9.91 -7.58 14.47
N GLU A 105 -9.60 -6.64 15.35
CA GLU A 105 -10.41 -6.29 16.51
C GLU A 105 -10.63 -4.77 16.59
N ASP A 106 -11.84 -4.32 16.91
CA ASP A 106 -12.09 -2.91 17.19
C ASP A 106 -11.64 -2.59 18.63
N VAL A 107 -10.66 -1.69 18.76
CA VAL A 107 -10.10 -1.27 20.05
C VAL A 107 -10.32 0.22 20.31
N THR A 108 -11.25 0.84 19.58
CA THR A 108 -11.52 2.29 19.62
C THR A 108 -11.79 2.77 21.04
N SER A 109 -12.64 2.07 21.80
CA SER A 109 -12.97 2.43 23.18
C SER A 109 -11.76 2.40 24.10
N LYS A 110 -10.87 1.41 23.94
CA LYS A 110 -9.64 1.29 24.74
C LYS A 110 -8.62 2.38 24.39
N VAL A 111 -8.50 2.71 23.12
CA VAL A 111 -7.57 3.75 22.65
C VAL A 111 -8.05 5.15 23.05
N LEU A 112 -9.36 5.40 23.01
CA LEU A 112 -9.94 6.70 23.37
C LEU A 112 -10.28 6.86 24.86
N ASP A 113 -9.94 5.87 25.70
CA ASP A 113 -10.19 5.92 27.14
C ASP A 113 -9.43 7.09 27.80
N GLY A 114 -10.16 7.90 28.57
CA GLY A 114 -9.62 9.08 29.24
C GLY A 114 -9.14 10.21 28.31
N VAL A 115 -9.45 10.17 27.01
CA VAL A 115 -9.12 11.24 26.06
C VAL A 115 -10.14 12.39 26.12
N SER A 116 -11.39 12.07 26.45
CA SER A 116 -12.47 13.07 26.54
C SER A 116 -12.17 14.11 27.62
N GLY A 117 -12.26 15.39 27.28
CA GLY A 117 -12.08 16.50 28.22
C GLY A 117 -10.66 17.07 28.30
N ILE A 118 -9.67 16.41 27.70
CA ILE A 118 -8.34 17.02 27.49
C ILE A 118 -8.51 18.14 26.46
N SER A 119 -8.10 19.37 26.78
CA SER A 119 -8.26 20.52 25.88
C SER A 119 -7.09 20.70 24.92
N SER A 120 -5.86 20.38 25.36
CA SER A 120 -4.66 20.45 24.55
C SER A 120 -4.59 19.29 23.56
N GLU A 121 -4.46 19.59 22.26
CA GLU A 121 -4.34 18.56 21.23
C GLU A 121 -3.06 17.74 21.39
N ALA A 122 -1.95 18.37 21.82
CA ALA A 122 -0.70 17.65 22.08
C ALA A 122 -0.85 16.63 23.22
N GLU A 123 -1.57 16.99 24.29
CA GLU A 123 -1.83 16.09 25.41
C GLU A 123 -2.81 14.97 25.02
N LYS A 124 -3.82 15.26 24.18
CA LYS A 124 -4.71 14.23 23.63
C LYS A 124 -3.93 13.20 22.82
N GLN A 125 -3.09 13.66 21.88
CA GLN A 125 -2.29 12.77 21.03
C GLN A 125 -1.31 11.94 21.87
N LYS A 126 -0.72 12.53 22.91
CA LYS A 126 0.12 11.80 23.87
C LYS A 126 -0.68 10.71 24.59
N LYS A 127 -1.86 11.04 25.13
CA LYS A 127 -2.72 10.06 25.83
C LYS A 127 -3.17 8.92 24.90
N ILE A 128 -3.53 9.25 23.65
CA ILE A 128 -3.85 8.27 22.61
C ILE A 128 -2.65 7.35 22.35
N ALA A 129 -1.44 7.92 22.20
CA ALA A 129 -0.22 7.14 21.96
C ALA A 129 0.11 6.20 23.14
N ASP A 130 -0.04 6.68 24.38
CA ASP A 130 0.15 5.88 25.59
C ASP A 130 -0.85 4.71 25.63
N ASN A 131 -2.13 4.98 25.36
CA ASN A 131 -3.17 3.94 25.29
C ASN A 131 -2.90 2.93 24.15
N ILE A 132 -2.46 3.39 22.98
CA ILE A 132 -2.07 2.51 21.86
C ILE A 132 -0.93 1.58 22.29
N ALA A 133 0.10 2.10 22.96
CA ALA A 133 1.24 1.31 23.40
C ALA A 133 0.81 0.23 24.40
N GLU A 134 -0.04 0.59 25.37
CA GLU A 134 -0.55 -0.35 26.38
C GLU A 134 -1.44 -1.44 25.77
N VAL A 135 -2.39 -1.07 24.89
CA VAL A 135 -3.26 -2.05 24.22
C VAL A 135 -2.44 -2.97 23.31
N THR A 136 -1.48 -2.43 22.56
CA THR A 136 -0.60 -3.22 21.69
C THR A 136 0.19 -4.26 22.49
N LYS A 137 0.71 -3.88 23.66
CA LYS A 137 1.48 -4.77 24.54
C LYS A 137 0.63 -5.84 25.22
N SER A 138 -0.58 -5.48 25.66
CA SER A 138 -1.43 -6.33 26.51
C SER A 138 -2.40 -7.23 25.73
N PHE A 139 -2.70 -6.93 24.45
CA PHE A 139 -3.68 -7.70 23.70
C PHE A 139 -3.19 -9.15 23.45
N PRO A 140 -4.01 -10.18 23.75
CA PRO A 140 -3.59 -11.58 23.62
C PRO A 140 -3.18 -11.95 22.20
N LYS A 141 -2.04 -12.63 22.08
CA LYS A 141 -1.48 -13.17 20.84
C LYS A 141 -0.51 -14.30 21.16
N GLU A 142 -0.18 -15.11 20.17
CA GLU A 142 0.88 -16.12 20.29
C GLU A 142 2.28 -15.47 20.36
N THR A 143 3.29 -16.26 20.77
CA THR A 143 4.66 -15.76 20.93
C THR A 143 5.30 -15.35 19.60
N TRP A 144 4.92 -15.99 18.49
CA TRP A 144 5.39 -15.69 17.13
C TRP A 144 4.56 -14.64 16.38
N GLN A 145 3.51 -14.12 17.02
CA GLN A 145 2.62 -13.11 16.44
C GLN A 145 2.99 -11.69 16.89
N GLU A 146 2.45 -10.69 16.21
CA GLU A 146 2.57 -9.27 16.55
C GLU A 146 1.18 -8.61 16.64
N ASN A 147 1.07 -7.56 17.45
CA ASN A 147 -0.10 -6.68 17.46
C ASN A 147 0.26 -5.37 16.76
N LYS A 148 -0.61 -4.88 15.88
CA LYS A 148 -0.47 -3.58 15.22
C LYS A 148 -1.79 -2.83 15.28
N ILE A 149 -1.79 -1.63 15.87
CA ILE A 149 -2.97 -0.76 15.85
C ILE A 149 -2.84 0.24 14.71
N LYS A 150 -3.93 0.44 13.96
CA LYS A 150 -4.05 1.47 12.93
C LYS A 150 -5.28 2.32 13.19
N ASN A 151 -5.15 3.62 12.96
CA ASN A 151 -6.27 4.55 12.97
C ASN A 151 -7.01 4.50 11.64
N PHE A 152 -8.32 4.63 11.71
CA PHE A 152 -9.25 4.72 10.60
C PHE A 152 -10.10 5.99 10.78
N TYR A 153 -10.64 6.51 9.68
CA TYR A 153 -11.50 7.70 9.68
C TYR A 153 -10.85 8.88 10.42
N ASP A 154 -9.60 9.20 10.09
CA ASP A 154 -8.82 10.30 10.68
C ASP A 154 -8.78 10.30 12.22
N GLY A 155 -8.73 9.12 12.83
CA GLY A 155 -8.66 8.95 14.29
C GLY A 155 -10.01 8.75 14.98
N ASN A 156 -11.11 8.65 14.24
CA ASN A 156 -12.43 8.33 14.80
C ASN A 156 -12.61 6.84 15.11
N GLN A 157 -11.74 5.96 14.60
CA GLN A 157 -11.76 4.52 14.89
C GLN A 157 -10.34 3.97 14.97
N TYR A 158 -10.11 2.97 15.82
CA TYR A 158 -8.84 2.27 15.94
C TYR A 158 -9.06 0.77 15.88
N LEU A 159 -8.39 0.12 14.92
CA LEU A 159 -8.44 -1.33 14.74
C LEU A 159 -7.09 -1.94 15.08
N LEU A 160 -7.10 -3.02 15.86
CA LEU A 160 -5.96 -3.85 16.16
C LEU A 160 -5.92 -5.04 15.20
N PHE A 161 -4.74 -5.28 14.65
CA PHE A 161 -4.43 -6.42 13.79
C PHE A 161 -3.47 -7.33 14.53
N VAL A 162 -3.86 -8.58 14.75
CA VAL A 162 -2.92 -9.66 15.12
C VAL A 162 -2.33 -10.19 13.83
N THR A 163 -1.01 -10.25 13.73
CA THR A 163 -0.30 -10.61 12.49
C THR A 163 0.79 -11.66 12.69
N GLU A 164 1.07 -12.43 11.64
CA GLU A 164 2.21 -13.35 11.53
C GLU A 164 3.16 -12.82 10.44
N THR A 165 4.39 -12.44 10.82
CA THR A 165 5.36 -11.80 9.91
C THR A 165 6.49 -12.77 9.56
N PHE A 166 6.40 -13.43 8.40
CA PHE A 166 7.44 -14.33 7.88
C PHE A 166 8.61 -13.55 7.29
N LYS A 167 9.84 -14.03 7.54
CA LYS A 167 11.08 -13.30 7.24
C LYS A 167 12.07 -14.07 6.35
N ASP A 168 11.77 -15.33 6.03
CA ASP A 168 12.50 -16.11 5.01
C ASP A 168 11.63 -16.19 3.75
N ILE A 169 11.82 -15.22 2.86
CA ILE A 169 11.07 -15.07 1.62
C ILE A 169 12.04 -15.22 0.45
N ARG A 170 11.82 -16.23 -0.40
CA ARG A 170 12.75 -16.57 -1.47
C ARG A 170 12.15 -16.30 -2.84
N LEU A 171 12.96 -15.76 -3.75
CA LEU A 171 12.55 -15.52 -5.14
C LEU A 171 12.52 -16.86 -5.87
N VAL A 172 11.38 -17.16 -6.50
CA VAL A 172 11.15 -18.41 -7.24
C VAL A 172 11.19 -18.16 -8.74
N GLY A 173 10.56 -17.08 -9.20
CA GLY A 173 10.44 -16.82 -10.62
C GLY A 173 10.08 -15.38 -10.95
N ALA A 174 10.68 -14.84 -12.00
CA ALA A 174 10.34 -13.55 -12.56
C ALA A 174 10.52 -13.58 -14.08
N PRO A 175 9.54 -13.10 -14.86
CA PRO A 175 9.73 -12.91 -16.28
C PRO A 175 10.79 -11.81 -16.54
N PRO A 176 11.41 -11.79 -17.73
CA PRO A 176 12.27 -10.67 -18.13
C PRO A 176 11.49 -9.35 -18.10
N THR A 177 12.17 -8.22 -17.82
CA THR A 177 11.52 -6.89 -17.74
C THR A 177 10.80 -6.51 -19.04
N ALA A 178 11.24 -7.03 -20.19
CA ALA A 178 10.56 -6.88 -21.47
C ALA A 178 9.10 -7.38 -21.43
N ILE A 179 8.78 -8.34 -20.56
CA ILE A 179 7.42 -8.83 -20.29
C ILE A 179 6.87 -8.19 -19.01
N GLY A 180 7.63 -8.27 -17.91
CA GLY A 180 7.23 -7.82 -16.57
C GLY A 180 6.91 -6.34 -16.47
N LYS A 181 7.49 -5.53 -17.35
CA LYS A 181 7.25 -4.08 -17.48
C LYS A 181 7.17 -3.65 -18.95
N PHE A 182 6.56 -4.45 -19.81
CA PHE A 182 6.32 -4.10 -21.23
C PHE A 182 5.67 -2.73 -21.36
N GLY A 183 6.17 -1.90 -22.28
CA GLY A 183 5.75 -0.50 -22.47
C GLY A 183 6.28 0.47 -21.40
N SER A 184 6.82 -0.03 -20.29
CA SER A 184 7.50 0.69 -19.21
C SER A 184 6.81 2.02 -18.86
N ASP A 185 7.51 3.14 -18.92
CA ASP A 185 6.97 4.41 -18.45
C ASP A 185 5.91 4.97 -19.40
N THR A 186 5.95 4.64 -20.69
CA THR A 186 4.95 5.06 -21.69
C THR A 186 3.58 4.45 -21.42
N ASP A 187 3.52 3.17 -21.04
CA ASP A 187 2.27 2.46 -20.80
C ASP A 187 1.85 2.46 -19.32
N ASN A 188 2.72 2.88 -18.40
CA ASN A 188 2.35 2.97 -16.99
C ASN A 188 1.15 3.89 -16.77
N TRP A 189 0.21 3.53 -15.89
CA TRP A 189 -1.09 4.23 -15.71
C TRP A 189 -1.99 4.35 -16.96
N VAL A 190 -1.73 3.57 -18.03
CA VAL A 190 -2.55 3.56 -19.27
C VAL A 190 -3.31 2.24 -19.42
N TRP A 191 -4.51 2.34 -20.00
CA TRP A 191 -5.30 1.25 -20.59
C TRP A 191 -5.61 1.63 -22.07
N PRO A 192 -5.53 0.73 -23.06
CA PRO A 192 -5.21 -0.71 -23.00
C PRO A 192 -3.82 -1.04 -22.44
N ARG A 193 -3.63 -2.27 -21.94
CA ARG A 193 -2.36 -2.73 -21.34
C ARG A 193 -2.03 -4.16 -21.76
N HIS A 194 -0.75 -4.42 -22.00
CA HIS A 194 -0.23 -5.73 -22.47
C HIS A 194 0.98 -6.22 -21.63
N THR A 195 1.05 -5.83 -20.36
CA THR A 195 2.17 -6.15 -19.46
C THR A 195 1.91 -7.43 -18.68
N GLY A 196 2.87 -8.36 -18.68
CA GLY A 196 2.85 -9.55 -17.84
C GLY A 196 3.45 -9.27 -16.46
N ASP A 197 2.84 -8.37 -15.69
CA ASP A 197 3.38 -7.83 -14.43
C ASP A 197 3.20 -8.83 -13.27
N PHE A 198 4.04 -9.86 -13.21
CA PHE A 198 4.05 -10.83 -12.12
C PHE A 198 5.47 -11.27 -11.72
N SER A 199 5.62 -11.67 -10.47
CA SER A 199 6.77 -12.41 -9.95
C SER A 199 6.30 -13.40 -8.88
N MET A 200 7.11 -14.41 -8.62
CA MET A 200 6.77 -15.53 -7.75
C MET A 200 7.82 -15.65 -6.66
N PHE A 201 7.33 -15.77 -5.43
CA PHE A 201 8.14 -15.98 -4.23
C PHE A 201 7.64 -17.21 -3.48
N ARG A 202 8.44 -17.71 -2.54
CA ARG A 202 8.01 -18.72 -1.59
C ARG A 202 8.24 -18.24 -0.17
N VAL A 203 7.23 -18.42 0.66
CA VAL A 203 7.31 -18.20 2.10
C VAL A 203 7.89 -19.47 2.74
N TYR A 204 8.94 -19.31 3.54
CA TYR A 204 9.55 -20.37 4.35
C TYR A 204 9.26 -20.14 5.84
N ALA A 205 9.24 -21.25 6.59
CA ALA A 205 8.89 -21.30 7.99
C ALA A 205 9.83 -22.24 8.77
N ASP A 206 9.78 -22.18 10.09
CA ASP A 206 10.41 -23.19 10.95
C ASP A 206 9.68 -24.55 10.86
N LYS A 207 10.19 -25.54 11.60
CA LYS A 207 9.60 -26.89 11.67
C LYS A 207 8.17 -26.93 12.26
N ASN A 208 7.74 -25.87 12.94
CA ASN A 208 6.41 -25.73 13.51
C ASN A 208 5.47 -24.93 12.59
N ASN A 209 5.90 -24.61 11.37
CA ASN A 209 5.17 -23.77 10.42
C ASN A 209 4.99 -22.31 10.90
N HIS A 210 5.88 -21.84 11.78
CA HIS A 210 5.88 -20.47 12.30
C HIS A 210 6.89 -19.57 11.57
N PRO A 211 6.69 -18.24 11.62
CA PRO A 211 7.68 -17.29 11.15
C PRO A 211 9.07 -17.49 11.74
N ALA A 212 10.08 -17.52 10.88
CA ALA A 212 11.48 -17.63 11.26
C ALA A 212 12.35 -16.71 10.41
N GLU A 213 13.52 -16.35 10.95
CA GLU A 213 14.61 -15.79 10.16
C GLU A 213 15.11 -16.86 9.16
N TYR A 214 15.86 -16.43 8.15
CA TYR A 214 16.45 -17.35 7.18
C TYR A 214 17.29 -18.45 7.86
N SER A 215 17.03 -19.68 7.47
CA SER A 215 17.84 -20.85 7.80
C SER A 215 17.80 -21.84 6.63
N LYS A 216 18.90 -22.56 6.42
CA LYS A 216 18.92 -23.67 5.46
C LYS A 216 17.98 -24.82 5.84
N ASP A 217 17.64 -24.92 7.12
CA ASP A 217 16.73 -25.95 7.65
C ASP A 217 15.25 -25.54 7.59
N ASN A 218 14.95 -24.30 7.20
CA ASN A 218 13.57 -23.86 7.04
C ASN A 218 12.89 -24.64 5.91
N VAL A 219 11.59 -24.87 6.07
CA VAL A 219 10.76 -25.62 5.12
C VAL A 219 9.71 -24.70 4.50
N PRO A 220 9.17 -25.03 3.30
CA PRO A 220 8.06 -24.29 2.73
C PRO A 220 6.88 -24.16 3.70
N TYR A 221 6.41 -22.92 3.89
CA TYR A 221 5.24 -22.63 4.71
C TYR A 221 4.00 -23.33 4.15
N VAL A 222 3.21 -23.94 5.03
CA VAL A 222 1.90 -24.53 4.70
C VAL A 222 0.82 -23.53 5.08
N PRO A 223 0.20 -22.82 4.12
CA PRO A 223 -0.79 -21.80 4.43
C PRO A 223 -2.11 -22.41 4.87
N LYS A 224 -2.84 -21.68 5.73
CA LYS A 224 -4.20 -22.07 6.17
C LYS A 224 -5.20 -22.09 5.00
N HIS A 225 -4.96 -21.30 3.96
CA HIS A 225 -5.72 -21.26 2.72
C HIS A 225 -4.82 -20.89 1.52
N TYR A 226 -5.20 -21.29 0.31
CA TYR A 226 -4.56 -20.85 -0.94
C TYR A 226 -5.59 -20.84 -2.07
N PHE A 227 -5.41 -19.96 -3.06
CA PHE A 227 -6.35 -19.79 -4.15
C PHE A 227 -6.19 -20.87 -5.22
N PRO A 228 -7.28 -21.54 -5.64
CA PRO A 228 -7.27 -22.29 -6.90
C PRO A 228 -7.22 -21.32 -8.08
N ILE A 229 -6.43 -21.64 -9.10
CA ILE A 229 -6.30 -20.81 -10.31
C ILE A 229 -7.29 -21.30 -11.37
N SER A 230 -8.21 -20.43 -11.78
CA SER A 230 -9.16 -20.71 -12.86
C SER A 230 -8.51 -20.54 -14.23
N ILE A 231 -8.69 -21.53 -15.10
CA ILE A 231 -8.23 -21.49 -16.52
C ILE A 231 -9.36 -21.17 -17.51
N LYS A 232 -10.57 -20.82 -17.01
CA LYS A 232 -11.75 -20.58 -17.86
C LYS A 232 -11.78 -19.20 -18.53
N GLY A 233 -10.94 -18.27 -18.06
CA GLY A 233 -10.89 -16.87 -18.51
C GLY A 233 -12.07 -16.02 -18.01
N PRO A 234 -11.87 -14.72 -17.77
CA PRO A 234 -12.95 -13.80 -17.40
C PRO A 234 -13.79 -13.37 -18.60
N LYS A 235 -15.04 -12.99 -18.35
CA LYS A 235 -15.95 -12.37 -19.32
C LYS A 235 -16.39 -10.99 -18.84
N GLU A 236 -16.78 -10.14 -19.78
CA GLU A 236 -17.39 -8.86 -19.44
C GLU A 236 -18.65 -9.08 -18.57
N GLY A 237 -18.75 -8.33 -17.47
CA GLY A 237 -19.84 -8.44 -16.51
C GLY A 237 -19.63 -9.49 -15.41
N ASP A 238 -18.55 -10.28 -15.43
CA ASP A 238 -18.24 -11.20 -14.34
C ASP A 238 -17.98 -10.43 -13.02
N PHE A 239 -18.49 -10.97 -11.92
CA PHE A 239 -18.16 -10.45 -10.58
C PHE A 239 -16.66 -10.60 -10.33
N SER A 240 -16.02 -9.51 -9.90
CA SER A 240 -14.63 -9.50 -9.45
C SER A 240 -14.53 -8.91 -8.04
N MET A 241 -13.68 -9.51 -7.22
CA MET A 241 -13.35 -9.03 -5.89
C MET A 241 -11.82 -8.94 -5.78
N VAL A 242 -11.33 -7.80 -5.31
CA VAL A 242 -9.91 -7.58 -5.05
C VAL A 242 -9.73 -7.35 -3.55
N MET A 243 -8.84 -8.14 -2.95
CA MET A 243 -8.40 -7.98 -1.57
C MET A 243 -6.93 -7.56 -1.57
N GLY A 244 -6.55 -6.69 -0.64
CA GLY A 244 -5.18 -6.27 -0.51
C GLY A 244 -5.01 -5.13 0.47
N TYR A 245 -3.84 -4.50 0.43
CA TYR A 245 -3.38 -3.52 1.40
C TYR A 245 -3.19 -2.14 0.74
N PRO A 246 -4.29 -1.43 0.41
CA PRO A 246 -4.17 -0.09 -0.17
C PRO A 246 -3.44 0.84 0.80
N GLY A 247 -2.42 1.54 0.30
CA GLY A 247 -1.55 2.35 1.15
C GLY A 247 -2.20 3.63 1.68
N SER A 248 -2.76 4.48 0.81
CA SER A 248 -3.35 5.75 1.23
C SER A 248 -4.40 6.25 0.24
N THR A 249 -5.45 6.87 0.78
CA THR A 249 -6.54 7.54 0.04
C THR A 249 -6.92 8.80 0.79
N MET A 250 -7.41 9.82 0.10
CA MET A 250 -7.72 11.13 0.70
C MET A 250 -9.12 11.62 0.27
N GLU A 251 -10.09 10.71 0.26
CA GLU A 251 -11.44 10.94 -0.30
C GLU A 251 -12.22 12.07 0.39
N TYR A 252 -11.90 12.39 1.65
CA TYR A 252 -12.62 13.36 2.47
C TYR A 252 -11.93 14.74 2.59
N LEU A 253 -10.90 15.02 1.80
CA LEU A 253 -10.24 16.32 1.78
C LEU A 253 -11.23 17.47 1.48
N PRO A 254 -11.02 18.68 2.04
CA PRO A 254 -11.76 19.87 1.65
C PRO A 254 -11.30 20.38 0.26
N SER A 255 -12.12 21.22 -0.35
CA SER A 255 -11.91 21.81 -1.68
C SER A 255 -10.61 22.61 -1.75
N VAL A 256 -10.27 23.35 -0.70
CA VAL A 256 -9.00 24.09 -0.59
C VAL A 256 -7.77 23.18 -0.62
N ALA A 257 -7.84 21.99 -0.02
CA ALA A 257 -6.76 21.01 -0.05
C ALA A 257 -6.60 20.42 -1.45
N VAL A 258 -7.71 20.06 -2.11
CA VAL A 258 -7.69 19.59 -3.50
C VAL A 258 -7.14 20.66 -4.44
N ALA A 259 -7.49 21.93 -4.22
CA ALA A 259 -6.96 23.05 -4.98
C ALA A 259 -5.43 23.18 -4.82
N GLN A 260 -4.93 23.10 -3.58
CA GLN A 260 -3.49 23.16 -3.30
C GLN A 260 -2.72 21.99 -3.94
N ILE A 261 -3.27 20.78 -3.91
CA ILE A 261 -2.68 19.61 -4.60
C ILE A 261 -2.51 19.89 -6.09
N VAL A 262 -3.60 20.34 -6.73
CA VAL A 262 -3.68 20.52 -8.18
C VAL A 262 -2.84 21.70 -8.70
N ASN A 263 -2.75 22.76 -7.91
CA ASN A 263 -2.15 24.03 -8.35
C ASN A 263 -0.70 24.18 -7.93
N ASP A 264 -0.29 23.62 -6.79
CA ASP A 264 1.00 23.94 -6.17
C ASP A 264 1.84 22.67 -5.94
N ILE A 265 1.30 21.70 -5.19
CA ILE A 265 2.09 20.59 -4.63
C ILE A 265 2.50 19.56 -5.69
N ASP A 266 1.55 19.02 -6.44
CA ASP A 266 1.87 18.02 -7.46
C ASP A 266 2.68 18.62 -8.62
N PRO A 267 2.39 19.84 -9.12
CA PRO A 267 3.25 20.49 -10.11
C PRO A 267 4.73 20.61 -9.69
N ALA A 268 5.02 21.04 -8.47
CA ALA A 268 6.39 21.14 -7.97
C ALA A 268 7.10 19.77 -7.92
N ARG A 269 6.39 18.74 -7.46
CA ARG A 269 6.90 17.36 -7.44
C ARG A 269 7.17 16.81 -8.83
N ILE A 270 6.26 17.07 -9.78
CA ILE A 270 6.40 16.66 -11.17
C ILE A 270 7.63 17.32 -11.79
N GLU A 271 7.80 18.63 -11.60
CA GLU A 271 8.93 19.41 -12.12
C GLU A 271 10.28 18.82 -11.67
N VAL A 272 10.46 18.61 -10.36
CA VAL A 272 11.71 18.07 -9.81
C VAL A 272 11.99 16.66 -10.32
N ARG A 273 10.97 15.81 -10.35
CA ARG A 273 11.14 14.42 -10.81
C ARG A 273 11.39 14.31 -12.30
N ASP A 274 10.78 15.17 -13.12
CA ASP A 274 11.03 15.22 -14.56
C ASP A 274 12.52 15.48 -14.85
N ALA A 275 13.09 16.48 -14.17
CA ALA A 275 14.50 16.82 -14.29
C ALA A 275 15.42 15.66 -13.83
N ALA A 276 15.11 15.04 -12.68
CA ALA A 276 15.90 13.92 -12.17
C ALA A 276 15.84 12.69 -13.09
N LEU A 277 14.64 12.33 -13.57
CA LEU A 277 14.43 11.18 -14.45
C LEU A 277 15.13 11.36 -15.80
N LYS A 278 15.11 12.57 -16.37
CA LYS A 278 15.78 12.85 -17.65
C LYS A 278 17.29 12.60 -17.57
N VAL A 279 17.93 12.96 -16.46
CA VAL A 279 19.36 12.69 -16.25
C VAL A 279 19.61 11.20 -16.05
N GLN A 280 18.82 10.56 -15.17
CA GLN A 280 18.97 9.12 -14.88
C GLN A 280 18.77 8.26 -16.14
N ASP A 281 17.72 8.52 -16.93
CA ASP A 281 17.43 7.79 -18.18
C ASP A 281 18.58 7.90 -19.18
N GLY A 282 19.19 9.09 -19.31
CA GLY A 282 20.35 9.30 -20.18
C GLY A 282 21.51 8.35 -19.87
N PHE A 283 21.91 8.25 -18.60
CA PHE A 283 23.01 7.36 -18.19
C PHE A 283 22.62 5.87 -18.22
N MET A 284 21.40 5.53 -17.82
CA MET A 284 20.90 4.15 -17.83
C MET A 284 20.79 3.58 -19.25
N ARG A 285 20.58 4.42 -20.26
CA ARG A 285 20.59 4.00 -21.68
C ARG A 285 21.99 3.77 -22.24
N SER A 286 22.99 4.49 -21.72
CA SER A 286 24.37 4.41 -22.21
C SER A 286 25.21 3.31 -21.55
N ASP A 287 24.85 2.87 -20.34
CA ASP A 287 25.67 1.94 -19.56
C ASP A 287 24.80 0.89 -18.83
N LYS A 288 25.11 -0.39 -19.07
CA LYS A 288 24.39 -1.53 -18.48
C LYS A 288 24.59 -1.63 -16.97
N ALA A 289 25.78 -1.37 -16.46
CA ALA A 289 26.06 -1.39 -15.02
C ALA A 289 25.26 -0.30 -14.30
N ILE A 290 25.22 0.92 -14.87
CA ILE A 290 24.38 2.01 -14.34
C ILE A 290 22.91 1.63 -14.40
N LYS A 291 22.46 1.03 -15.50
CA LYS A 291 21.08 0.55 -15.63
C LYS A 291 20.71 -0.40 -14.49
N ILE A 292 21.54 -1.39 -14.19
CA ILE A 292 21.30 -2.34 -13.09
C ILE A 292 21.25 -1.57 -11.75
N GLN A 293 22.21 -0.69 -11.48
CA GLN A 293 22.30 0.09 -10.23
C GLN A 293 21.09 1.02 -9.99
N TYR A 294 20.49 1.56 -11.05
CA TYR A 294 19.43 2.58 -10.95
C TYR A 294 18.02 2.07 -11.27
N SER A 295 17.87 0.84 -11.79
CA SER A 295 16.58 0.34 -12.28
C SER A 295 15.44 0.48 -11.26
N ALA A 296 15.63 0.00 -10.02
CA ALA A 296 14.60 0.08 -8.99
C ALA A 296 14.33 1.53 -8.53
N LYS A 297 15.39 2.32 -8.33
CA LYS A 297 15.31 3.74 -7.94
C LYS A 297 14.55 4.57 -8.98
N TYR A 298 14.94 4.45 -10.25
CA TYR A 298 14.33 5.13 -11.38
C TYR A 298 12.84 4.74 -11.50
N ALA A 299 12.52 3.45 -11.50
CA ALA A 299 11.15 2.98 -11.63
C ALA A 299 10.21 3.53 -10.53
N ARG A 300 10.70 3.60 -9.28
CA ARG A 300 9.96 4.18 -8.16
C ARG A 300 9.68 5.69 -8.35
N ILE A 301 10.67 6.45 -8.81
CA ILE A 301 10.52 7.89 -9.07
C ILE A 301 9.55 8.12 -10.24
N ALA A 302 9.77 7.41 -11.36
CA ALA A 302 8.97 7.49 -12.59
C ALA A 302 7.50 7.13 -12.35
N ASN A 303 7.23 6.13 -11.51
CA ASN A 303 5.86 5.68 -11.23
C ASN A 303 5.00 6.80 -10.65
N TYR A 304 5.49 7.49 -9.62
CA TYR A 304 4.76 8.56 -8.95
C TYR A 304 4.79 9.87 -9.75
N TRP A 305 5.89 10.17 -10.47
CA TRP A 305 5.92 11.29 -11.42
C TRP A 305 4.76 11.20 -12.40
N LYS A 306 4.55 10.03 -13.02
CA LYS A 306 3.44 9.83 -13.95
C LYS A 306 2.07 9.78 -13.25
N LYS A 307 2.00 9.21 -12.04
CA LYS A 307 0.78 9.22 -11.21
C LYS A 307 0.29 10.65 -10.99
N TRP A 308 1.17 11.56 -10.57
CA TRP A 308 0.81 12.95 -10.27
C TRP A 308 0.40 13.73 -11.52
N ILE A 309 1.04 13.49 -12.68
CA ILE A 309 0.57 14.04 -13.95
C ILE A 309 -0.88 13.60 -14.24
N GLY A 310 -1.18 12.32 -14.03
CA GLY A 310 -2.53 11.76 -14.19
C GLY A 310 -3.54 12.32 -13.17
N GLU A 311 -3.13 12.46 -11.92
CA GLU A 311 -3.93 13.00 -10.81
C GLU A 311 -4.34 14.45 -11.07
N VAL A 312 -3.38 15.32 -11.39
CA VAL A 312 -3.64 16.73 -11.77
C VAL A 312 -4.57 16.80 -12.97
N LYS A 313 -4.30 16.00 -14.02
CA LYS A 313 -5.14 15.96 -15.23
C LYS A 313 -6.57 15.52 -14.91
N GLY A 314 -6.73 14.47 -14.11
CA GLY A 314 -8.03 13.92 -13.71
C GLY A 314 -8.84 14.91 -12.90
N LEU A 315 -8.25 15.48 -11.85
CA LEU A 315 -8.89 16.45 -10.95
C LEU A 315 -9.32 17.72 -11.70
N LYS A 316 -8.51 18.21 -12.64
CA LYS A 316 -8.88 19.34 -13.51
C LYS A 316 -10.01 18.97 -14.46
N LYS A 317 -9.92 17.83 -15.15
CA LYS A 317 -10.93 17.38 -16.13
C LYS A 317 -12.30 17.16 -15.48
N SER A 318 -12.34 16.60 -14.27
CA SER A 318 -13.59 16.34 -13.55
C SER A 318 -14.11 17.54 -12.75
N ASN A 319 -13.39 18.68 -12.77
CA ASN A 319 -13.70 19.85 -11.95
C ASN A 319 -13.86 19.51 -10.44
N ALA A 320 -12.93 18.70 -9.92
CA ALA A 320 -13.03 18.11 -8.58
C ALA A 320 -13.12 19.16 -7.46
N VAL A 321 -12.43 20.30 -7.60
CA VAL A 321 -12.50 21.42 -6.64
C VAL A 321 -13.91 21.97 -6.53
N ALA A 322 -14.60 22.17 -7.66
CA ALA A 322 -15.98 22.66 -7.65
C ALA A 322 -16.95 21.62 -7.09
N LEU A 323 -16.76 20.32 -7.40
CA LEU A 323 -17.55 19.24 -6.83
C LEU A 323 -17.42 19.20 -5.30
N LYS A 324 -16.20 19.35 -4.78
CA LYS A 324 -15.95 19.45 -3.34
C LYS A 324 -16.58 20.69 -2.73
N SER A 325 -16.43 21.86 -3.37
CA SER A 325 -17.08 23.09 -2.89
C SER A 325 -18.61 22.98 -2.85
N ALA A 326 -19.23 22.30 -3.82
CA ALA A 326 -20.67 22.02 -3.79
C ALA A 326 -21.06 21.08 -2.63
N TYR A 327 -20.27 20.03 -2.40
CA TYR A 327 -20.45 19.13 -1.25
C TYR A 327 -20.33 19.86 0.09
N GLU A 328 -19.37 20.78 0.23
CA GLU A 328 -19.16 21.56 1.45
C GLU A 328 -20.36 22.45 1.78
N LYS A 329 -20.98 23.07 0.77
CA LYS A 329 -22.21 23.86 0.93
C LYS A 329 -23.37 22.99 1.41
N ASP A 330 -23.56 21.82 0.80
CA ASP A 330 -24.58 20.85 1.23
C ASP A 330 -24.32 20.35 2.66
N PHE A 331 -23.06 20.06 3.00
CA PHE A 331 -22.66 19.69 4.36
C PHE A 331 -23.03 20.75 5.39
N ILE A 332 -22.71 22.03 5.13
CA ILE A 332 -23.09 23.12 6.04
C ILE A 332 -24.62 23.25 6.15
N GLY A 333 -25.35 23.05 5.06
CA GLY A 333 -26.81 22.96 5.10
C GLY A 333 -27.32 21.88 6.07
N LYS A 334 -26.71 20.68 6.03
CA LYS A 334 -27.02 19.58 6.96
C LYS A 334 -26.62 19.87 8.40
N VAL A 335 -25.46 20.50 8.62
CA VAL A 335 -25.02 20.93 9.96
C VAL A 335 -26.01 21.91 10.57
N ASN A 336 -26.48 22.87 9.78
CA ASN A 336 -27.46 23.86 10.22
C ASN A 336 -28.80 23.22 10.56
N ALA A 337 -29.30 22.33 9.70
CA ALA A 337 -30.55 21.60 9.93
C ALA A 337 -30.47 20.69 11.18
N ALA A 338 -29.29 20.15 11.48
CA ALA A 338 -29.06 19.30 12.65
C ALA A 338 -28.76 20.07 13.95
N GLY A 339 -28.65 21.41 13.91
CA GLY A 339 -28.31 22.21 15.09
C GLY A 339 -26.89 21.98 15.62
N LYS A 340 -25.94 21.58 14.75
CA LYS A 340 -24.55 21.22 15.15
C LYS A 340 -23.50 22.28 14.78
N GLN A 341 -23.91 23.54 14.65
CA GLN A 341 -23.04 24.64 14.21
C GLN A 341 -21.85 24.84 15.16
N SER A 342 -22.05 24.68 16.46
CA SER A 342 -20.96 24.81 17.45
C SER A 342 -19.83 23.80 17.26
N ALA A 343 -20.14 22.62 16.71
CA ALA A 343 -19.17 21.56 16.46
C ALA A 343 -18.53 21.64 15.06
N TYR A 344 -19.30 22.04 14.04
CA TYR A 344 -18.89 21.86 12.65
C TYR A 344 -18.98 23.12 11.77
N GLY A 345 -19.61 24.19 12.24
CA GLY A 345 -19.93 25.36 11.41
C GLY A 345 -18.71 26.10 10.86
N ASN A 346 -17.60 26.12 11.62
CA ASN A 346 -16.38 26.83 11.25
C ASN A 346 -15.35 25.96 10.53
N LEU A 347 -15.62 24.66 10.31
CA LEU A 347 -14.62 23.72 9.77
C LEU A 347 -13.99 24.24 8.47
N PHE A 348 -14.78 24.66 7.50
CA PHE A 348 -14.25 25.06 6.20
C PHE A 348 -13.57 26.43 6.22
N SER A 349 -14.04 27.38 7.04
CA SER A 349 -13.33 28.65 7.23
C SER A 349 -11.97 28.44 7.91
N ASP A 350 -11.91 27.52 8.86
CA ASP A 350 -10.66 27.18 9.55
C ASP A 350 -9.72 26.42 8.61
N PHE A 351 -10.23 25.52 7.78
CA PHE A 351 -9.45 24.89 6.72
C PHE A 351 -8.88 25.92 5.75
N ASP A 352 -9.70 26.83 5.22
CA ASP A 352 -9.26 27.86 4.29
C ASP A 352 -8.14 28.72 4.88
N ALA A 353 -8.31 29.15 6.14
CA ALA A 353 -7.30 29.94 6.84
C ALA A 353 -5.98 29.17 7.01
N ASN A 354 -6.04 27.92 7.48
CA ASN A 354 -4.86 27.11 7.76
C ASN A 354 -4.15 26.64 6.48
N TYR A 355 -4.90 26.24 5.45
CA TYR A 355 -4.32 25.87 4.16
C TYR A 355 -3.64 27.05 3.47
N LYS A 356 -4.21 28.25 3.59
CA LYS A 356 -3.55 29.47 3.10
C LYS A 356 -2.29 29.79 3.88
N ALA A 357 -2.30 29.64 5.21
CA ALA A 357 -1.15 29.91 6.06
C ALA A 357 0.00 28.94 5.82
N ILE A 358 -0.29 27.65 5.62
CA ILE A 358 0.74 26.61 5.43
C ILE A 358 1.31 26.59 4.01
N ALA A 359 0.63 27.18 3.02
CA ALA A 359 0.97 27.08 1.60
C ALA A 359 2.47 27.29 1.25
N PRO A 360 3.14 28.38 1.67
CA PRO A 360 4.55 28.57 1.33
C PRO A 360 5.47 27.52 1.97
N TYR A 361 5.15 27.06 3.18
CA TYR A 361 5.92 26.05 3.90
C TYR A 361 5.72 24.65 3.32
N ALA A 362 4.48 24.32 2.93
CA ALA A 362 4.16 23.06 2.28
C ALA A 362 4.93 22.95 0.97
N LEU A 363 4.91 24.00 0.13
CA LEU A 363 5.66 24.03 -1.12
C LEU A 363 7.18 23.90 -0.90
N ALA A 364 7.75 24.70 0.02
CA ALA A 364 9.16 24.62 0.35
C ALA A 364 9.57 23.23 0.86
N ARG A 365 8.72 22.60 1.67
CA ARG A 365 8.92 21.24 2.18
C ARG A 365 8.91 20.20 1.05
N GLU A 366 8.05 20.35 0.04
CA GLU A 366 8.03 19.42 -1.09
C GLU A 366 9.29 19.54 -1.96
N TYR A 367 9.76 20.76 -2.24
CA TYR A 367 11.07 20.94 -2.89
C TYR A 367 12.21 20.34 -2.06
N PHE A 368 12.24 20.58 -0.74
CA PHE A 368 13.25 19.99 0.13
C PHE A 368 13.22 18.46 0.07
N ASN A 369 12.04 17.85 0.22
CA ASN A 369 11.90 16.40 0.19
C ASN A 369 12.28 15.80 -1.17
N GLU A 370 11.80 16.38 -2.27
CA GLU A 370 12.05 15.82 -3.61
C GLU A 370 13.50 16.05 -4.05
N VAL A 371 14.13 17.18 -3.72
CA VAL A 371 15.52 17.48 -4.09
C VAL A 371 16.51 16.83 -3.13
N PHE A 372 16.43 17.10 -1.83
CA PHE A 372 17.44 16.70 -0.85
C PHE A 372 17.25 15.27 -0.32
N VAL A 373 16.01 14.84 -0.08
CA VAL A 373 15.75 13.56 0.59
C VAL A 373 15.56 12.41 -0.41
N ARG A 374 15.04 12.69 -1.62
CA ARG A 374 14.63 11.63 -2.57
C ARG A 374 15.47 11.52 -3.83
N SER A 375 15.70 12.63 -4.54
CA SER A 375 16.30 12.58 -5.88
C SER A 375 17.84 12.70 -5.87
N THR A 376 18.42 13.22 -4.79
CA THR A 376 19.87 13.42 -4.66
C THR A 376 20.44 12.49 -3.59
N GLU A 377 21.14 11.44 -4.01
CA GLU A 377 21.61 10.40 -3.09
C GLU A 377 22.67 10.88 -2.10
N LEU A 378 23.53 11.81 -2.53
CA LEU A 378 24.57 12.40 -1.66
C LEU A 378 23.97 13.03 -0.39
N THR A 379 22.87 13.76 -0.55
CA THR A 379 22.19 14.42 0.57
C THR A 379 21.25 13.47 1.30
N ALA A 380 20.64 12.50 0.59
CA ALA A 380 19.76 11.51 1.20
C ALA A 380 20.48 10.58 2.19
N GLN A 381 21.78 10.32 2.00
CA GLN A 381 22.58 9.51 2.94
C GLN A 381 23.01 10.28 4.21
N ALA A 382 23.03 11.61 4.14
CA ALA A 382 23.44 12.47 5.26
C ALA A 382 22.28 12.81 6.21
N TYR A 383 21.04 12.57 5.77
CA TYR A 383 19.81 12.77 6.52
C TYR A 383 19.31 11.43 7.06
#